data_AF-A0A9P4HLA1-F1
#
_entry.id   AF-A0A9P4HLA1-F1
#
_cell.length_a   1.000
_cell.length_b   1.000
_cell.length_c   1.000
_cell.angle_alpha   90.00
_cell.angle_beta   90.00
_cell.angle_gamma   90.00
#
_symmetry.space_group_name_H-M   'P 1'
#
loop_
_entity.id
_entity.type
_entity.pdbx_description
1 polymer ?
#
loop_
_entity_poly.entity_id
_entity_poly.type
_entity_poly.pdbx_seq_one_letter_code
_entity_poly.pdbx_strand_id
1 'polypeptide(L)'
;MYLTTALLTLMSTTSAFNLPSPQRIFTNPPASSLNTYSIPTIHESAVQARRILRLESIGTLSTVFPTTPHATEQRPSDVGGAPIGLMDYFGDCEPDTGNPTILAITIATSFKNVDAGSNITLSLRWHPQDTTWRSPASLPRFSLVGRLEDLSAEDVTKNLVPACYIGYHKDAAWWLPGNRIHESKWVRLVVEDIYWIGGFGDRAYIGWIPLEEWQSVTPEEIESVRLPGEKKKGWGGWREWVGIGEAPEVFEL
;
A
#
# COMPACT_ATOMS: atom_id res chain seq x y z
N MET A 1 -46.83 54.67 1.68
CA MET A 1 -45.37 54.70 1.94
C MET A 1 -45.15 53.94 3.24
N TYR A 2 -44.75 52.67 3.16
CA TYR A 2 -44.53 51.79 4.32
C TYR A 2 -43.06 51.82 4.71
N LEU A 3 -42.80 51.93 6.01
CA LEU A 3 -41.47 52.01 6.61
C LEU A 3 -40.65 50.75 6.33
N THR A 4 -39.46 50.97 5.78
CA THR A 4 -38.28 50.12 5.87
C THR A 4 -37.75 50.07 7.30
N THR A 5 -37.62 48.88 7.88
CA THR A 5 -36.49 48.47 8.75
C THR A 5 -36.59 46.99 9.11
N ALA A 6 -35.76 46.17 8.48
CA ALA A 6 -35.34 44.87 9.01
C ALA A 6 -33.87 44.68 8.66
N LEU A 7 -33.00 45.22 9.51
CA LEU A 7 -31.56 45.03 9.45
C LEU A 7 -31.17 44.25 10.71
N LEU A 8 -31.13 42.92 10.61
CA LEU A 8 -30.65 41.95 11.62
C LEU A 8 -30.63 40.61 10.88
N THR A 9 -29.51 40.09 10.39
CA THR A 9 -28.50 39.40 11.21
C THR A 9 -27.32 39.02 10.29
N LEU A 10 -26.13 39.56 10.54
CA LEU A 10 -24.89 39.01 9.99
C LEU A 10 -23.88 38.94 11.13
N MET A 11 -24.05 37.96 12.01
CA MET A 11 -23.00 37.55 12.94
C MET A 11 -22.95 36.03 12.99
N SER A 12 -21.82 35.49 12.52
CA SER A 12 -21.07 34.34 13.10
C SER A 12 -20.47 33.43 12.01
N THR A 13 -19.43 33.88 11.31
CA THR A 13 -18.48 32.99 10.61
C THR A 13 -17.05 33.55 10.63
N THR A 14 -16.56 33.96 11.80
CA THR A 14 -15.13 34.33 11.99
C THR A 14 -14.47 33.44 13.04
N SER A 15 -14.65 32.12 12.92
CA SER A 15 -13.91 31.14 13.73
C SER A 15 -12.75 30.47 12.98
N ALA A 16 -12.46 30.86 11.74
CA ALA A 16 -11.44 30.19 10.91
C ALA A 16 -10.03 30.82 10.96
N PHE A 17 -9.82 31.97 11.61
CA PHE A 17 -8.56 32.73 11.52
C PHE A 17 -7.60 32.59 12.70
N ASN A 18 -7.93 31.79 13.73
CA ASN A 18 -7.02 31.49 14.85
C ASN A 18 -6.47 30.06 14.78
N LEU A 19 -6.18 29.55 13.58
CA LEU A 19 -5.33 28.38 13.46
C LEU A 19 -3.89 28.80 13.77
N PRO A 20 -3.21 28.16 14.74
CA PRO A 20 -1.79 28.39 14.95
C PRO A 20 -1.05 28.11 13.63
N SER A 21 -0.08 28.98 13.31
CA SER A 21 0.69 28.89 12.08
C SER A 21 1.17 27.44 11.85
N PRO A 22 1.00 26.86 10.65
CA PRO A 22 1.47 25.52 10.33
C PRO A 22 2.99 25.39 10.39
N GLN A 23 3.71 26.47 10.72
CA GLN A 23 5.13 26.48 11.05
C GLN A 23 5.52 25.26 11.90
N ARG A 24 4.81 24.85 12.96
CA ARG A 24 5.23 23.67 13.74
C ARG A 24 5.27 22.33 12.95
N ILE A 25 4.52 22.21 11.84
CA ILE A 25 4.49 21.02 10.98
C ILE A 25 5.63 21.06 9.95
N PHE A 26 6.00 22.26 9.48
CA PHE A 26 7.03 22.50 8.46
C PHE A 26 8.36 23.05 9.01
N THR A 27 8.47 23.31 10.31
CA THR A 27 9.66 23.87 10.94
C THR A 27 10.58 22.75 11.42
N ASN A 28 11.86 22.89 11.12
CA ASN A 28 12.92 22.02 11.59
C ASN A 28 12.99 22.03 13.13
N PRO A 29 13.32 20.89 13.78
CA PRO A 29 13.60 20.90 15.22
C PRO A 29 14.77 21.86 15.55
N PRO A 30 14.81 22.41 16.79
CA PRO A 30 15.85 23.34 17.20
C PRO A 30 17.25 22.73 17.06
N ALA A 31 18.22 23.55 16.65
CA ALA A 31 19.59 23.16 16.31
C ALA A 31 20.38 22.49 17.45
N SER A 32 19.87 22.47 18.67
CA SER A 32 20.43 21.69 19.78
C SER A 32 20.19 20.18 19.66
N SER A 33 19.44 19.73 18.63
CA SER A 33 19.22 18.33 18.27
C SER A 33 20.06 17.87 17.06
N LEU A 34 21.21 18.53 16.81
CA LEU A 34 22.22 18.12 15.83
C LEU A 34 22.93 16.79 16.22
N ASN A 35 22.15 15.73 16.44
CA ASN A 35 22.54 14.45 15.87
C ASN A 35 22.18 14.55 14.38
N THR A 36 23.20 14.77 13.57
CA THR A 36 23.28 14.71 12.10
C THR A 36 22.05 14.08 11.44
N TYR A 37 21.04 14.89 11.14
CA TYR A 37 19.87 14.40 10.44
C TYR A 37 20.21 14.30 8.95
N SER A 38 20.41 13.08 8.46
CA SER A 38 20.68 12.78 7.06
C SER A 38 19.40 12.30 6.36
N ILE A 39 19.14 12.85 5.17
CA ILE A 39 18.11 12.34 4.28
C ILE A 39 18.52 10.91 3.86
N PRO A 40 17.63 9.91 3.95
CA PRO A 40 17.93 8.56 3.48
C PRO A 40 18.38 8.56 2.02
N THR A 41 19.39 7.73 1.73
CA THR A 41 19.81 7.42 0.37
C THR A 41 18.69 6.72 -0.42
N ILE A 42 18.88 6.58 -1.73
CA ILE A 42 17.97 5.81 -2.59
C ILE A 42 17.88 4.37 -2.09
N HIS A 43 19.02 3.75 -1.77
CA HIS A 43 19.07 2.38 -1.26
C HIS A 43 18.34 2.24 0.09
N GLU A 44 18.63 3.11 1.06
CA GLU A 44 17.90 3.10 2.36
C GLU A 44 16.40 3.34 2.19
N SER A 45 15.99 4.09 1.17
CA SER A 45 14.58 4.29 0.80
C SER A 45 13.98 3.02 0.18
N ALA A 46 14.73 2.30 -0.64
CA ALA A 46 14.34 0.99 -1.17
C ALA A 46 14.14 -0.02 -0.04
N VAL A 47 15.07 -0.09 0.92
CA VAL A 47 14.94 -0.97 2.10
C VAL A 47 13.69 -0.63 2.92
N GLN A 48 13.40 0.67 3.14
CA GLN A 48 12.16 1.09 3.80
C GLN A 48 10.91 0.70 3.01
N ALA A 49 10.91 0.86 1.68
CA ALA A 49 9.80 0.46 0.82
C ALA A 49 9.55 -1.05 0.87
N ARG A 50 10.62 -1.86 0.84
CA ARG A 50 10.56 -3.32 1.01
C ARG A 50 10.10 -3.72 2.41
N ARG A 51 10.44 -2.96 3.45
CA ARG A 51 9.89 -3.15 4.81
C ARG A 51 8.39 -2.91 4.86
N ILE A 52 7.88 -1.88 4.19
CA ILE A 52 6.43 -1.62 4.09
C ILE A 52 5.75 -2.75 3.33
N LEU A 53 6.29 -3.18 2.19
CA LEU A 53 5.77 -4.31 1.42
C LEU A 53 5.67 -5.58 2.28
N ARG A 54 6.63 -5.81 3.18
CA ARG A 54 6.60 -6.97 4.08
C ARG A 54 5.58 -6.88 5.21
N LEU A 55 5.28 -5.66 5.69
CA LEU A 55 4.48 -5.45 6.90
C LEU A 55 3.01 -5.08 6.61
N GLU A 56 2.75 -4.44 5.48
CA GLU A 56 1.39 -4.20 5.00
C GLU A 56 0.88 -5.43 4.24
N SER A 57 -0.43 -5.59 4.18
CA SER A 57 -1.07 -6.70 3.45
C SER A 57 -2.16 -6.24 2.48
N ILE A 58 -2.49 -4.95 2.53
CA ILE A 58 -3.56 -4.33 1.75
C ILE A 58 -3.00 -3.11 1.02
N GLY A 59 -3.30 -3.00 -0.27
CA GLY A 59 -2.90 -1.85 -1.08
C GLY A 59 -4.01 -1.42 -2.03
N THR A 60 -3.74 -0.38 -2.82
CA THR A 60 -4.66 0.08 -3.86
C THR A 60 -4.10 -0.26 -5.23
N LEU A 61 -4.76 -1.16 -5.95
CA LEU A 61 -4.51 -1.40 -7.37
C LEU A 61 -5.18 -0.31 -8.18
N SER A 62 -4.41 0.37 -9.03
CA SER A 62 -4.95 1.35 -9.97
C SER A 62 -4.80 0.84 -11.40
N THR A 63 -5.90 0.84 -12.13
CA THR A 63 -6.00 0.43 -13.54
C THR A 63 -6.80 1.46 -14.32
N VAL A 64 -6.86 1.33 -15.64
CA VAL A 64 -7.60 2.20 -16.55
C VAL A 64 -8.68 1.39 -17.24
N PHE A 65 -9.88 1.94 -17.33
CA PHE A 65 -10.93 1.29 -18.09
C PHE A 65 -10.53 1.23 -19.59
N PRO A 66 -10.53 0.06 -20.24
CA PRO A 66 -10.36 -0.05 -21.69
C PRO A 66 -11.44 0.76 -22.42
N THR A 67 -11.06 1.32 -23.57
CA THR A 67 -11.98 2.06 -24.45
C THR A 67 -12.90 1.15 -25.26
N THR A 68 -12.52 -0.12 -25.43
CA THR A 68 -13.35 -1.13 -26.07
C THR A 68 -14.42 -1.65 -25.12
N PRO A 69 -15.65 -1.93 -25.59
CA PRO A 69 -16.70 -2.52 -24.77
C PRO A 69 -16.23 -3.80 -24.07
N HIS A 70 -16.52 -3.92 -22.78
CA HIS A 70 -16.16 -5.10 -22.00
C HIS A 70 -17.23 -6.18 -22.16
N ALA A 71 -16.84 -7.41 -22.50
CA ALA A 71 -17.79 -8.50 -22.77
C ALA A 71 -18.51 -9.00 -21.50
N THR A 72 -17.90 -8.84 -20.32
CA THR A 72 -18.34 -9.47 -19.06
C THR A 72 -18.86 -8.50 -18.00
N GLU A 73 -18.98 -7.21 -18.31
CA GLU A 73 -19.40 -6.18 -17.36
C GLU A 73 -20.19 -5.06 -18.05
N GLN A 74 -21.33 -4.67 -17.49
CA GLN A 74 -22.10 -3.52 -17.97
C GLN A 74 -21.47 -2.24 -17.44
N ARG A 75 -20.65 -1.60 -18.27
CA ARG A 75 -19.97 -0.34 -17.94
C ARG A 75 -20.72 0.85 -18.53
N PRO A 76 -20.73 2.02 -17.86
CA PRO A 76 -21.19 3.26 -18.47
C PRO A 76 -20.44 3.53 -19.79
N SER A 77 -21.13 4.05 -20.80
CA SER A 77 -20.59 4.18 -22.15
C SER A 77 -19.43 5.17 -22.29
N ASP A 78 -19.22 6.02 -21.29
CA ASP A 78 -18.23 7.11 -21.28
C ASP A 78 -17.09 6.90 -20.27
N VAL A 79 -17.03 5.74 -19.60
CA VAL A 79 -16.00 5.48 -18.57
C VAL A 79 -14.64 5.07 -19.15
N GLY A 80 -14.57 4.76 -20.46
CA GLY A 80 -13.33 4.35 -21.12
C GLY A 80 -12.22 5.39 -20.98
N GLY A 81 -11.03 4.96 -20.58
CA GLY A 81 -9.87 5.82 -20.31
C GLY A 81 -9.84 6.42 -18.90
N ALA A 82 -10.90 6.31 -18.11
CA ALA A 82 -10.88 6.76 -16.73
C ALA A 82 -10.04 5.80 -15.85
N PRO A 83 -9.21 6.30 -14.93
CA PRO A 83 -8.55 5.46 -13.95
C PRO A 83 -9.52 5.04 -12.85
N ILE A 84 -9.31 3.85 -12.29
CA ILE A 84 -9.98 3.36 -11.10
C ILE A 84 -8.95 2.77 -10.14
N GLY A 85 -9.05 3.16 -8.86
CA GLY A 85 -8.27 2.60 -7.77
C GLY A 85 -9.17 1.78 -6.85
N LEU A 86 -8.87 0.49 -6.69
CA LEU A 86 -9.59 -0.42 -5.79
C LEU A 86 -8.62 -1.03 -4.79
N MET A 87 -9.14 -1.36 -3.62
CA MET A 87 -8.36 -2.07 -2.60
C MET A 87 -8.25 -3.54 -2.99
N ASP A 88 -7.05 -4.09 -2.88
CA ASP A 88 -6.77 -5.52 -3.07
C ASP A 88 -5.79 -6.04 -2.01
N TYR A 89 -5.89 -7.34 -1.75
CA TYR A 89 -4.97 -8.06 -0.87
C TYR A 89 -3.69 -8.41 -1.63
N PHE A 90 -2.57 -8.37 -0.94
CA PHE A 90 -1.29 -8.88 -1.45
C PHE A 90 -0.47 -9.51 -0.32
N GLY A 91 0.60 -10.23 -0.66
CA GLY A 91 1.59 -10.72 0.28
C GLY A 91 3.00 -10.74 -0.32
N ASP A 92 4.03 -10.64 0.53
CA ASP A 92 5.45 -10.73 0.13
C ASP A 92 5.92 -12.20 0.14
N CYS A 93 5.33 -13.03 -0.72
CA CYS A 93 5.57 -14.47 -0.76
C CYS A 93 6.67 -14.92 -1.71
N GLU A 94 7.25 -13.98 -2.46
CA GLU A 94 8.45 -14.18 -3.27
C GLU A 94 9.52 -13.15 -2.85
N PRO A 95 9.94 -13.15 -1.57
CA PRO A 95 10.69 -12.05 -0.97
C PRO A 95 12.03 -11.76 -1.63
N ASP A 96 12.64 -12.72 -2.33
CA ASP A 96 13.91 -12.51 -3.03
C ASP A 96 13.73 -11.73 -4.35
N THR A 97 12.49 -11.61 -4.86
CA THR A 97 12.20 -10.94 -6.12
C THR A 97 11.79 -9.48 -5.96
N GLY A 98 11.25 -9.13 -4.79
CA GLY A 98 10.59 -7.84 -4.57
C GLY A 98 9.25 -7.69 -5.30
N ASN A 99 8.67 -8.78 -5.82
CA ASN A 99 7.36 -8.76 -6.45
C ASN A 99 6.28 -9.14 -5.43
N PRO A 100 5.22 -8.34 -5.23
CA PRO A 100 4.08 -8.77 -4.43
C PRO A 100 3.33 -9.90 -5.13
N THR A 101 2.96 -10.91 -4.35
CA THR A 101 2.01 -11.95 -4.75
C THR A 101 0.60 -11.46 -4.50
N ILE A 102 -0.30 -11.68 -5.45
CA ILE A 102 -1.70 -11.26 -5.39
C ILE A 102 -2.57 -12.49 -5.69
N LEU A 103 -3.66 -12.64 -4.93
CA LEU A 103 -4.72 -13.58 -5.25
C LEU A 103 -5.75 -12.88 -6.14
N ALA A 104 -5.59 -13.01 -7.46
CA ALA A 104 -6.44 -12.34 -8.43
C ALA A 104 -7.81 -13.02 -8.51
N ILE A 105 -8.87 -12.30 -8.14
CA ILE A 105 -10.26 -12.76 -8.29
C ILE A 105 -10.80 -12.22 -9.62
N THR A 106 -11.01 -13.08 -10.61
CA THR A 106 -11.25 -12.67 -12.01
C THR A 106 -12.53 -11.86 -12.23
N ILE A 107 -13.45 -11.86 -11.25
CA ILE A 107 -14.65 -11.02 -11.30
C ILE A 107 -14.36 -9.54 -11.02
N ALA A 108 -13.26 -9.20 -10.35
CA ALA A 108 -12.97 -7.82 -9.95
C ALA A 108 -12.50 -6.96 -11.14
N THR A 109 -12.91 -5.69 -11.11
CA THR A 109 -12.70 -4.73 -12.20
C THR A 109 -11.20 -4.51 -12.51
N SER A 110 -10.33 -4.52 -11.49
CA SER A 110 -8.88 -4.39 -11.67
C SER A 110 -8.32 -5.44 -12.63
N PHE A 111 -8.63 -6.72 -12.40
CA PHE A 111 -8.11 -7.82 -13.23
C PHE A 111 -8.77 -7.85 -14.61
N LYS A 112 -10.07 -7.56 -14.70
CA LYS A 112 -10.76 -7.38 -15.99
C LYS A 112 -10.12 -6.29 -16.85
N ASN A 113 -9.73 -5.17 -16.23
CA ASN A 113 -9.05 -4.10 -16.95
C ASN A 113 -7.66 -4.54 -17.44
N VAL A 114 -6.88 -5.25 -16.61
CA VAL A 114 -5.57 -5.78 -17.01
C VAL A 114 -5.70 -6.79 -18.14
N ASP A 115 -6.65 -7.72 -18.06
CA ASP A 115 -6.92 -8.70 -19.12
C ASP A 115 -7.30 -8.03 -20.46
N ALA A 116 -7.89 -6.83 -20.39
CA ALA A 116 -8.20 -5.98 -21.54
C ALA A 116 -7.04 -5.05 -21.97
N GLY A 117 -5.85 -5.21 -21.40
CA GLY A 117 -4.63 -4.47 -21.76
C GLY A 117 -4.34 -3.21 -20.94
N SER A 118 -5.00 -3.03 -19.80
CA SER A 118 -4.67 -1.92 -18.89
C SER A 118 -3.31 -2.11 -18.22
N ASN A 119 -2.55 -1.03 -18.11
CA ASN A 119 -1.45 -0.94 -17.14
C ASN A 119 -2.00 -1.06 -15.70
N ILE A 120 -1.14 -1.45 -14.78
CA ILE A 120 -1.48 -1.59 -13.36
C ILE A 120 -0.40 -0.99 -12.47
N THR A 121 -0.84 -0.40 -11.36
CA THR A 121 0.06 0.03 -10.29
C THR A 121 -0.48 -0.44 -8.94
N LEU A 122 0.41 -0.71 -7.98
CA LEU A 122 0.08 -1.00 -6.59
C LEU A 122 0.59 0.14 -5.71
N SER A 123 -0.33 0.94 -5.17
CA SER A 123 -0.02 1.99 -4.22
C SER A 123 -0.07 1.47 -2.78
N LEU A 124 0.99 1.76 -2.02
CA LEU A 124 1.18 1.34 -0.65
C LEU A 124 1.51 2.55 0.23
N ARG A 125 1.07 2.51 1.47
CA ARG A 125 1.44 3.49 2.49
C ARG A 125 1.64 2.80 3.82
N TRP A 126 2.53 3.34 4.63
CA TRP A 126 2.78 2.82 5.95
C TRP A 126 1.69 3.21 6.95
N HIS A 127 1.21 2.24 7.72
CA HIS A 127 0.33 2.42 8.87
C HIS A 127 1.08 2.14 10.19
N PRO A 128 1.43 3.18 10.96
CA PRO A 128 2.03 3.02 12.28
C PRO A 128 1.17 2.15 13.18
N GLN A 129 1.83 1.30 13.96
CA GLN A 129 1.22 0.32 14.84
C GLN A 129 1.22 0.78 16.31
N ASP A 130 1.72 2.00 16.57
CA ASP A 130 1.66 2.66 17.86
C ASP A 130 0.41 3.58 17.98
N THR A 131 0.21 4.17 19.15
CA THR A 131 -0.90 5.10 19.40
C THR A 131 -0.51 6.56 19.18
N THR A 132 0.69 6.83 18.68
CA THR A 132 1.18 8.21 18.56
C THR A 132 0.66 8.79 17.25
N TRP A 133 -0.09 9.89 17.36
CA TRP A 133 -0.57 10.57 16.16
C TRP A 133 0.60 11.08 15.30
N ARG A 134 0.46 10.87 13.99
CA ARG A 134 1.35 11.35 12.93
C ARG A 134 0.48 11.82 11.79
N SER A 135 0.90 12.85 11.07
CA SER A 135 0.25 13.20 9.81
C SER A 135 0.43 12.04 8.82
N PRO A 136 -0.63 11.53 8.16
CA PRO A 136 -0.47 10.54 7.10
C PRO A 136 0.46 11.02 5.97
N ALA A 137 0.56 12.34 5.77
CA ALA A 137 1.46 12.92 4.78
C ALA A 137 2.94 12.93 5.21
N SER A 138 3.22 12.77 6.51
CA SER A 138 4.59 12.65 7.03
C SER A 138 5.10 11.22 7.04
N LEU A 139 4.27 10.25 6.64
CA LEU A 139 4.61 8.83 6.65
C LEU A 139 5.00 8.37 5.25
N PRO A 140 5.88 7.35 5.15
CA PRO A 140 6.30 6.84 3.87
C PRO A 140 5.15 6.19 3.08
N ARG A 141 5.19 6.37 1.76
CA ARG A 141 4.25 5.81 0.79
C ARG A 141 4.90 5.73 -0.58
N PHE A 142 4.46 4.78 -1.39
CA PHE A 142 5.04 4.55 -2.71
C PHE A 142 4.06 3.86 -3.65
N SER A 143 4.39 3.88 -4.92
CA SER A 143 3.66 3.14 -5.96
C SER A 143 4.62 2.25 -6.72
N LEU A 144 4.22 0.99 -6.89
CA LEU A 144 4.87 0.04 -7.78
C LEU A 144 4.14 0.08 -9.12
N VAL A 145 4.87 0.32 -10.20
CA VAL A 145 4.37 0.18 -11.57
C VAL A 145 4.85 -1.16 -12.09
N GLY A 146 4.00 -1.90 -12.79
CA GLY A 146 4.40 -3.18 -13.35
C GLY A 146 3.31 -3.88 -14.13
N ARG A 147 3.47 -5.19 -14.25
CA ARG A 147 2.56 -6.08 -14.97
C ARG A 147 2.22 -7.32 -14.14
N LEU A 148 1.04 -7.87 -14.35
CA LEU A 148 0.67 -9.14 -13.74
C LEU A 148 1.23 -10.31 -14.56
N GLU A 149 1.74 -11.30 -13.87
CA GLU A 149 2.19 -12.57 -14.44
C GLU A 149 1.60 -13.72 -13.63
N ASP A 150 1.03 -14.71 -14.32
CA ASP A 150 0.50 -15.90 -13.65
C ASP A 150 1.65 -16.70 -13.04
N LEU A 151 1.48 -17.11 -11.78
CA LEU A 151 2.46 -17.95 -11.11
C LEU A 151 2.41 -19.37 -11.65
N SER A 152 3.57 -19.91 -12.01
CA SER A 152 3.68 -21.31 -12.41
C SER A 152 3.40 -22.25 -11.24
N ALA A 153 2.93 -23.47 -11.51
CA ALA A 153 2.71 -24.47 -10.46
C ALA A 153 3.99 -24.78 -9.66
N GLU A 154 5.15 -24.68 -10.32
CA GLU A 154 6.47 -24.82 -9.70
C GLU A 154 6.73 -23.67 -8.71
N ASP A 155 6.51 -22.42 -9.11
CA ASP A 155 6.70 -21.25 -8.25
C ASP A 155 5.75 -21.27 -7.04
N VAL A 156 4.48 -21.62 -7.27
CA VAL A 156 3.48 -21.77 -6.19
C VAL A 156 3.95 -22.78 -5.15
N THR A 157 4.51 -23.91 -5.59
CA THR A 157 4.98 -24.98 -4.71
C THR A 157 6.30 -24.61 -4.03
N LYS A 158 7.27 -24.10 -4.79
CA LYS A 158 8.61 -23.73 -4.32
C LYS A 158 8.56 -22.68 -3.23
N ASN A 159 7.71 -21.66 -3.40
CA ASN A 159 7.59 -20.54 -2.47
C ASN A 159 6.50 -20.74 -1.42
N LEU A 160 5.84 -21.92 -1.40
CA LEU A 160 4.72 -22.22 -0.49
C LEU A 160 3.65 -21.11 -0.50
N VAL A 161 3.34 -20.58 -1.68
CA VAL A 161 2.53 -19.35 -1.85
C VAL A 161 1.22 -19.39 -1.06
N PRO A 162 0.41 -20.48 -1.08
CA PRO A 162 -0.83 -20.50 -0.31
C PRO A 162 -0.62 -20.35 1.19
N ALA A 163 0.40 -21.02 1.75
CA ALA A 163 0.68 -20.96 3.19
C ALA A 163 1.20 -19.58 3.60
N CYS A 164 2.11 -19.00 2.81
CA CYS A 164 2.58 -17.64 3.03
C CYS A 164 1.43 -16.63 2.96
N TYR A 165 0.59 -16.71 1.91
CA TYR A 165 -0.47 -15.75 1.68
C TYR A 165 -1.55 -15.81 2.77
N ILE A 166 -1.92 -17.01 3.24
CA ILE A 166 -2.83 -17.19 4.39
C ILE A 166 -2.21 -16.62 5.69
N GLY A 167 -0.87 -16.60 5.79
CA GLY A 167 -0.17 -15.93 6.89
C GLY A 167 -0.47 -14.42 6.94
N TYR A 168 -0.66 -13.78 5.79
CA TYR A 168 -1.11 -12.40 5.68
C TYR A 168 -2.63 -12.25 5.80
N HIS A 169 -3.39 -13.16 5.17
CA HIS A 169 -4.84 -13.07 4.98
C HIS A 169 -5.51 -14.38 5.40
N LYS A 170 -5.82 -14.53 6.69
CA LYS A 170 -6.41 -15.78 7.22
C LYS A 170 -7.76 -16.11 6.58
N ASP A 171 -8.53 -15.08 6.25
CA ASP A 171 -9.82 -15.16 5.57
C ASP A 171 -9.69 -15.71 4.14
N ALA A 172 -8.57 -15.46 3.45
CA ALA A 172 -8.34 -15.91 2.08
C ALA A 172 -8.37 -17.44 1.89
N ALA A 173 -8.22 -18.21 2.96
CA ALA A 173 -8.37 -19.67 2.95
C ALA A 173 -9.70 -20.14 2.33
N TRP A 174 -10.76 -19.32 2.37
CA TRP A 174 -12.08 -19.65 1.84
C TRP A 174 -12.26 -19.41 0.33
N TRP A 175 -11.33 -18.70 -0.32
CA TRP A 175 -11.41 -18.36 -1.75
C TRP A 175 -10.09 -18.55 -2.50
N LEU A 176 -9.24 -19.46 -2.03
CA LEU A 176 -8.07 -19.92 -2.79
C LEU A 176 -8.48 -20.56 -4.13
N PRO A 177 -7.54 -20.65 -5.10
CA PRO A 177 -7.83 -21.24 -6.40
C PRO A 177 -8.40 -22.67 -6.28
N GLY A 178 -9.38 -22.98 -7.13
CA GLY A 178 -10.11 -24.25 -7.12
C GLY A 178 -11.56 -24.16 -6.61
N ASN A 179 -12.01 -22.99 -6.14
CA ASN A 179 -13.42 -22.74 -5.88
C ASN A 179 -14.21 -22.66 -7.22
N ARG A 180 -15.46 -23.16 -7.24
CA ARG A 180 -16.32 -23.22 -8.43
C ARG A 180 -17.23 -22.00 -8.61
N ILE A 181 -17.34 -21.11 -7.62
CA ILE A 181 -18.25 -19.95 -7.65
C ILE A 181 -17.57 -18.71 -8.27
N HIS A 182 -16.38 -18.37 -7.77
CA HIS A 182 -15.53 -17.32 -8.32
C HIS A 182 -14.14 -17.88 -8.54
N GLU A 183 -13.64 -17.74 -9.77
CA GLU A 183 -12.30 -18.18 -10.12
C GLU A 183 -11.28 -17.19 -9.54
N SER A 184 -10.34 -17.74 -8.77
CA SER A 184 -9.17 -17.03 -8.31
C SER A 184 -7.90 -17.70 -8.84
N LYS A 185 -6.88 -16.90 -9.11
CA LYS A 185 -5.57 -17.37 -9.56
C LYS A 185 -4.43 -16.66 -8.85
N TRP A 186 -3.32 -17.35 -8.71
CA TRP A 186 -2.09 -16.78 -8.18
C TRP A 186 -1.38 -15.97 -9.25
N VAL A 187 -1.15 -14.69 -8.99
CA VAL A 187 -0.36 -13.83 -9.86
C VAL A 187 0.72 -13.12 -9.05
N ARG A 188 1.81 -12.75 -9.71
CA ARG A 188 2.79 -11.80 -9.18
C ARG A 188 2.65 -10.48 -9.92
N LEU A 189 2.81 -9.37 -9.20
CA LEU A 189 3.06 -8.08 -9.82
C LEU A 189 4.56 -7.96 -10.08
N VAL A 190 4.99 -8.19 -11.32
CA VAL A 190 6.37 -7.98 -11.73
C VAL A 190 6.63 -6.48 -11.71
N VAL A 191 7.46 -6.04 -10.77
CA VAL A 191 7.80 -4.63 -10.58
C VAL A 191 8.72 -4.16 -11.69
N GLU A 192 8.38 -3.04 -12.31
CA GLU A 192 9.14 -2.40 -13.39
C GLU A 192 9.66 -1.03 -12.96
N ASP A 193 8.83 -0.22 -12.30
CA ASP A 193 9.22 1.08 -11.75
C ASP A 193 8.70 1.29 -10.33
N ILE A 194 9.42 2.10 -9.54
CA ILE A 194 9.09 2.39 -8.16
C ILE A 194 9.14 3.90 -7.92
N TYR A 195 8.02 4.50 -7.51
CA TYR A 195 7.96 5.90 -7.12
C TYR A 195 7.76 6.05 -5.61
N TRP A 196 8.73 6.65 -4.93
CA TRP A 196 8.81 6.73 -3.48
C TRP A 196 8.57 8.14 -2.94
N ILE A 197 7.84 8.21 -1.82
CA ILE A 197 7.67 9.41 -0.99
C ILE A 197 7.92 8.99 0.46
N GLY A 198 9.12 9.26 1.01
CA GLY A 198 9.44 8.82 2.38
C GLY A 198 8.83 9.66 3.50
N GLY A 199 8.15 10.76 3.17
CA GLY A 199 7.56 11.70 4.12
C GLY A 199 7.60 13.12 3.55
N PHE A 200 7.91 14.12 4.37
CA PHE A 200 8.18 15.46 3.88
C PHE A 200 9.57 15.54 3.21
N GLY A 201 9.68 16.27 2.10
CA GLY A 201 10.89 16.29 1.26
C GLY A 201 12.11 16.99 1.87
N ASP A 202 11.94 17.71 2.98
CA ASP A 202 13.03 18.23 3.82
C ASP A 202 13.66 17.13 4.71
N ARG A 203 13.01 15.96 4.74
CA ARG A 203 13.22 14.89 5.71
C ARG A 203 13.43 13.52 5.09
N ALA A 204 12.98 13.33 3.87
CA ALA A 204 13.06 12.07 3.20
C ALA A 204 13.34 12.25 1.72
N TYR A 205 13.95 11.23 1.12
CA TYR A 205 14.02 11.11 -0.33
C TYR A 205 12.59 11.05 -0.91
N ILE A 206 12.40 11.77 -2.00
CA ILE A 206 11.20 11.71 -2.84
C ILE A 206 11.68 11.56 -4.28
N GLY A 207 11.27 10.49 -4.95
CA GLY A 207 11.69 10.25 -6.31
C GLY A 207 11.59 8.79 -6.71
N TRP A 208 12.11 8.51 -7.90
CA TRP A 208 12.18 7.17 -8.46
C TRP A 208 13.27 6.35 -7.78
N ILE A 209 12.97 5.09 -7.47
CA ILE A 209 13.97 4.12 -7.02
C ILE A 209 14.29 3.25 -8.25
N PRO A 210 15.57 3.16 -8.68
CA PRO A 210 15.95 2.29 -9.78
C PRO A 210 15.59 0.83 -9.51
N LEU A 211 15.23 0.08 -10.55
CA LEU A 211 14.78 -1.31 -10.41
C LEU A 211 15.89 -2.19 -9.81
N GLU A 212 17.14 -1.96 -10.20
CA GLU A 212 18.30 -2.65 -9.66
C GLU A 212 18.50 -2.42 -8.16
N GLU A 213 18.22 -1.20 -7.67
CA GLU A 213 18.26 -0.89 -6.25
C GLU A 213 17.15 -1.65 -5.51
N TRP A 214 15.92 -1.64 -6.04
CA TRP A 214 14.79 -2.40 -5.49
C TRP A 214 15.07 -3.90 -5.38
N GLN A 215 15.67 -4.48 -6.42
CA GLN A 215 15.99 -5.90 -6.50
C GLN A 215 17.23 -6.27 -5.67
N SER A 216 18.13 -5.31 -5.40
CA SER A 216 19.33 -5.55 -4.59
C SER A 216 19.04 -5.71 -3.10
N VAL A 217 17.89 -5.22 -2.62
CA VAL A 217 17.54 -5.23 -1.19
C VAL A 217 17.39 -6.66 -0.67
N THR A 218 18.15 -6.96 0.38
CA THR A 218 18.20 -8.28 1.03
C THR A 218 17.18 -8.43 2.17
N PRO A 219 16.80 -9.68 2.52
CA PRO A 219 15.97 -9.95 3.70
C PRO A 219 16.57 -9.38 5.00
N GLU A 220 17.89 -9.44 5.16
CA GLU A 220 18.60 -8.94 6.33
C GLU A 220 18.46 -7.42 6.47
N GLU A 221 18.60 -6.69 5.36
CA GLU A 221 18.40 -5.23 5.34
C GLU A 221 16.98 -4.87 5.72
N ILE A 222 15.98 -5.58 5.17
CA ILE A 222 14.56 -5.38 5.50
C ILE A 222 14.32 -5.56 7.00
N GLU A 223 14.90 -6.58 7.62
CA GLU A 223 14.75 -6.81 9.06
C GLU A 223 15.59 -5.87 9.94
N SER A 224 16.60 -5.21 9.37
CA SER A 224 17.47 -4.28 10.10
C SER A 224 16.83 -2.89 10.31
N VAL A 225 15.93 -2.47 9.41
CA VAL A 225 15.29 -1.15 9.48
C VAL A 225 14.01 -1.16 10.32
N ARG A 226 13.65 0.01 10.87
CA ARG A 226 12.37 0.19 11.57
C ARG A 226 11.64 1.41 11.02
N LEU A 227 10.37 1.22 10.70
CA LEU A 227 9.50 2.29 10.26
C LEU A 227 8.96 3.09 11.46
N PRO A 228 8.58 4.37 11.27
CA PRO A 228 8.00 5.18 12.33
C PRO A 228 6.76 4.51 12.95
N GLY A 229 6.82 4.19 14.23
CA GLY A 229 5.73 3.53 14.96
C GLY A 229 5.53 2.05 14.64
N GLU A 230 6.52 1.38 14.02
CA GLU A 230 6.56 -0.07 13.92
C GLU A 230 6.67 -0.70 15.32
N LYS A 231 5.83 -1.68 15.64
CA LYS A 231 5.96 -2.43 16.90
C LYS A 231 7.26 -3.21 16.90
N LYS A 232 8.00 -3.14 18.00
CA LYS A 232 9.14 -4.02 18.22
C LYS A 232 8.62 -5.46 18.26
N LYS A 233 9.05 -6.32 17.32
CA LYS A 233 8.86 -7.76 17.47
C LYS A 233 9.58 -8.18 18.76
N GLY A 234 8.80 -8.53 19.79
CA GLY A 234 9.33 -9.30 20.91
C GLY A 234 9.80 -10.67 20.42
N TRP A 235 10.50 -11.42 21.26
CA TRP A 235 11.02 -12.78 20.99
C TRP A 235 9.99 -13.76 20.35
N GLY A 236 8.69 -13.45 20.38
CA GLY A 236 7.61 -14.21 19.74
C GLY A 236 7.45 -14.04 18.22
N GLY A 237 8.04 -13.02 17.58
CA GLY A 237 7.84 -12.77 16.14
C GLY A 237 8.45 -13.84 15.22
N TRP A 238 9.47 -14.57 15.69
CA TRP A 238 9.96 -15.80 15.05
C TRP A 238 8.84 -16.83 15.01
N ARG A 239 8.20 -17.11 16.17
CA ARG A 239 7.26 -18.23 16.33
C ARG A 239 6.01 -18.07 15.49
N GLU A 240 5.53 -16.85 15.35
CA GLU A 240 4.43 -16.50 14.44
C GLU A 240 4.81 -16.74 12.97
N TRP A 241 6.04 -16.42 12.57
CA TRP A 241 6.53 -16.64 11.20
C TRP A 241 6.71 -18.12 10.83
N VAL A 242 7.02 -19.00 11.81
CA VAL A 242 7.03 -20.46 11.61
C VAL A 242 5.70 -21.14 11.98
N GLY A 243 4.61 -20.40 12.12
CA GLY A 243 3.28 -20.98 12.33
C GLY A 243 3.07 -21.64 13.71
N ILE A 244 3.88 -21.30 14.71
CA ILE A 244 3.75 -21.80 16.08
C ILE A 244 3.04 -20.70 16.91
N GLY A 245 1.72 -20.61 16.76
CA GLY A 245 0.87 -19.71 17.55
C GLY A 245 -0.61 -20.04 17.38
N GLU A 246 -1.33 -20.17 18.50
CA GLU A 246 -2.75 -20.54 18.54
C GLU A 246 -3.62 -19.54 17.76
N ALA A 247 -4.59 -20.08 17.01
CA ALA A 247 -5.58 -19.31 16.29
C ALA A 247 -6.50 -18.55 17.27
N PRO A 248 -6.67 -17.22 17.15
CA PRO A 248 -7.74 -16.54 17.86
C PRO A 248 -9.09 -16.83 17.21
N GLU A 249 -10.12 -16.92 18.06
CA GLU A 249 -11.51 -17.19 17.70
C GLU A 249 -12.02 -16.26 16.59
N VAL A 250 -12.73 -16.89 15.66
CA VAL A 250 -13.42 -16.27 14.53
C VAL A 250 -14.57 -15.41 15.08
N PHE A 251 -14.54 -14.11 14.82
CA PHE A 251 -15.73 -13.27 14.95
C PHE A 251 -16.65 -13.54 13.76
N GLU A 252 -17.88 -13.94 14.07
CA GLU A 252 -18.99 -14.13 13.14
C GLU A 252 -19.33 -12.82 12.41
N LEU A 253 -19.64 -12.95 11.11
CA LEU A 253 -20.56 -12.09 10.37
C LEU A 253 -21.78 -12.91 9.99
#